data_AF-A0A142WY38-F1
#
_entry.id   AF-A0A142WY38-F1
#
_cell.length_a   1.000
_cell.length_b   1.000
_cell.length_c   1.000
_cell.angle_alpha   90.00
_cell.angle_beta   90.00
_cell.angle_gamma   90.00
#
_symmetry.space_group_name_H-M   'P 1'
#
loop_
_entity.id
_entity.type
_entity.pdbx_description
1 polymer ?
#
loop_
_entity_poly.entity_id
_entity_poly.type
_entity_poly.pdbx_seq_one_letter_code
_entity_poly.pdbx_strand_id
1 'polypeptide(L)'
;MEGSVDLSRVDDAKLHGSLTGGVLSLWGPTGLHLIGTVGIDGGFVLYESGSAFAHGRVERDGSINAKDTEGRSYDGRVMGR
;
A
#
# COMPACT_ATOMS: atom_id res chain seq x y z
N MET A 1 -9.48 2.63 10.25
CA MET A 1 -9.75 1.50 9.34
C MET A 1 -8.63 0.51 9.54
N GLU A 2 -8.95 -0.77 9.74
CA GLU A 2 -7.94 -1.83 9.92
C GLU A 2 -8.38 -3.06 9.14
N GLY A 3 -7.42 -3.84 8.65
CA GLY A 3 -7.73 -5.03 7.85
C GLY A 3 -6.54 -5.55 7.04
N SER A 4 -6.78 -6.66 6.35
CA SER A 4 -5.86 -7.18 5.35
C SER A 4 -5.87 -6.28 4.12
N VAL A 5 -4.75 -6.19 3.40
CA VAL A 5 -4.61 -5.34 2.21
C VAL A 5 -4.08 -6.18 1.07
N ASP A 6 -4.73 -6.10 -0.08
CA ASP A 6 -4.22 -6.65 -1.33
C ASP A 6 -4.12 -5.51 -2.35
N LEU A 7 -2.94 -5.29 -2.91
CA LEU A 7 -2.70 -4.40 -4.05
C LEU A 7 -2.25 -5.21 -5.25
N SER A 8 -2.79 -4.89 -6.42
CA SER A 8 -2.39 -5.47 -7.69
C SER A 8 -1.81 -4.37 -8.59
N ARG A 9 -0.63 -4.62 -9.15
CA ARG A 9 -0.06 -3.82 -10.24
C ARG A 9 -0.69 -4.27 -11.57
N VAL A 10 -0.68 -3.36 -12.55
CA VAL A 10 -1.23 -3.61 -13.90
C VAL A 10 -0.57 -4.79 -14.63
N ASP A 11 0.63 -5.22 -14.23
CA ASP A 11 1.37 -6.34 -14.81
C ASP A 11 1.41 -7.60 -13.92
N ASP A 12 0.37 -7.79 -13.10
CA ASP A 12 0.14 -8.94 -12.21
C ASP A 12 1.05 -9.07 -10.98
N ALA A 13 1.91 -8.09 -10.68
CA ALA A 13 2.60 -8.08 -9.39
C ALA A 13 1.59 -7.84 -8.25
N LYS A 14 1.54 -8.76 -7.27
CA LYS A 14 0.67 -8.65 -6.10
C LYS A 14 1.46 -8.29 -4.86
N LEU A 15 0.97 -7.31 -4.13
CA LEU A 15 1.42 -6.96 -2.79
C LEU A 15 0.32 -7.34 -1.81
N HIS A 16 0.66 -8.14 -0.81
CA HIS A 16 -0.25 -8.56 0.25
C HIS A 16 0.18 -7.92 1.55
N GLY A 17 -0.74 -7.62 2.45
CA GLY A 17 -0.42 -6.73 3.54
C GLY A 17 -1.48 -6.57 4.62
N SER A 18 -1.24 -5.59 5.49
CA SER A 18 -2.17 -5.19 6.53
C SER A 18 -2.10 -3.68 6.78
N LEU A 19 -3.24 -3.11 7.17
CA LEU A 19 -3.35 -1.79 7.76
C LEU A 19 -3.75 -1.94 9.23
N THR A 20 -2.92 -1.49 10.17
CA THR A 20 -3.17 -1.58 11.62
C THR A 20 -2.62 -0.34 12.33
N GLY A 21 -3.44 0.31 13.15
CA GLY A 21 -3.02 1.53 13.85
C GLY A 21 -2.52 2.66 12.94
N GLY A 22 -2.98 2.71 11.68
CA GLY A 22 -2.51 3.67 10.67
C GLY A 22 -1.19 3.29 10.00
N VAL A 23 -0.58 2.15 10.34
CA VAL A 23 0.61 1.63 9.68
C VAL A 23 0.19 0.63 8.60
N LEU A 24 0.63 0.89 7.37
CA LEU A 24 0.46 0.03 6.20
C LEU A 24 1.76 -0.77 5.99
N SER A 25 1.66 -2.09 6.05
CA SER A 25 2.76 -3.02 5.78
C SER A 25 2.38 -3.91 4.61
N LEU A 26 3.23 -3.99 3.59
CA LEU A 26 2.99 -4.77 2.38
C LEU A 26 4.21 -5.63 2.05
N TRP A 27 3.95 -6.84 1.58
CA TRP A 27 4.94 -7.82 1.16
C TRP A 27 4.66 -8.22 -0.28
N GLY A 28 5.70 -8.14 -1.11
CA GLY A 28 5.68 -8.57 -2.50
C GLY A 28 6.49 -9.84 -2.73
N PRO A 29 6.52 -10.33 -3.98
CA PRO A 29 7.45 -11.38 -4.39
C PRO A 29 8.92 -10.95 -4.18
N THR A 30 9.83 -11.93 -4.11
CA THR A 30 11.29 -11.71 -4.04
C THR A 30 11.79 -10.92 -2.82
N GLY A 31 11.09 -10.98 -1.68
CA GLY A 31 11.54 -10.35 -0.43
C GLY A 31 11.29 -8.84 -0.35
N LEU A 32 10.51 -8.29 -1.28
CA LEU A 32 10.05 -6.91 -1.24
C LEU A 32 9.19 -6.69 0.02
N HIS A 33 9.61 -5.75 0.87
CA HIS A 33 8.88 -5.36 2.07
C HIS A 33 8.76 -3.83 2.11
N LEU A 34 7.52 -3.36 2.08
CA LEU A 34 7.16 -1.96 2.04
C LEU A 34 6.43 -1.59 3.31
N ILE A 35 6.79 -0.45 3.89
CA ILE A 35 6.12 0.09 5.08
C ILE A 35 5.83 1.57 4.92
N GLY A 36 4.66 2.00 5.38
CA GLY A 36 4.25 3.40 5.34
C GLY A 36 3.25 3.73 6.43
N THR A 37 3.16 5.01 6.79
CA THR A 37 2.13 5.52 7.69
C THR A 37 1.05 6.23 6.87
N VAL A 38 -0.20 5.90 7.13
CA VAL A 38 -1.38 6.53 6.54
C VAL A 38 -1.75 7.75 7.39
N GLY A 39 -1.70 8.92 6.78
CA GLY A 39 -2.11 10.18 7.38
C GLY A 39 -3.62 10.25 7.61
N ILE A 40 -4.03 11.27 8.37
CA ILE A 40 -5.45 11.52 8.67
C ILE A 40 -6.30 11.81 7.43
N ASP A 41 -5.65 12.26 6.35
CA ASP A 41 -6.26 12.54 5.05
C ASP A 41 -6.26 11.31 4.11
N GLY A 42 -5.78 10.17 4.61
CA GLY A 42 -5.64 8.92 3.86
C GLY A 42 -4.37 8.83 3.03
N GLY A 43 -3.55 9.88 2.93
CA GLY A 43 -2.32 9.86 2.15
C GLY A 43 -1.22 9.04 2.82
N PHE A 44 -0.36 8.38 2.04
CA PHE A 44 0.80 7.64 2.55
C PHE A 44 1.98 7.64 1.58
N VAL A 45 3.15 7.31 2.13
CA VAL A 45 4.36 6.96 1.36
C VAL A 45 4.84 5.59 1.84
N LEU A 46 5.07 4.68 0.91
CA LEU A 46 5.66 3.37 1.15
C LEU A 46 7.18 3.46 0.97
N TYR A 47 7.92 2.90 1.91
CA TYR A 47 9.37 2.85 1.90
C TYR A 47 9.86 1.41 1.78
N GLU A 48 10.89 1.21 0.96
CA GLU A 48 11.68 -0.02 0.89
C GLU A 48 13.08 0.29 1.41
N SER A 49 13.52 -0.39 2.47
CA SER A 49 14.88 -0.24 3.02
C SER A 49 15.33 1.21 3.26
N GLY A 50 14.38 2.10 3.62
CA GLY A 50 14.63 3.51 3.90
C GLY A 50 14.48 4.46 2.70
N SER A 51 14.25 3.94 1.50
CA SER A 51 14.00 4.73 0.28
C SER A 51 12.52 4.79 -0.06
N ALA A 52 12.01 5.95 -0.48
CA ALA A 52 10.64 6.08 -0.93
C ALA A 52 10.40 5.24 -2.19
N PHE A 53 9.43 4.32 -2.12
CA PHE A 53 9.04 3.41 -3.19
C PHE A 53 7.80 3.91 -3.93
N ALA A 54 6.73 4.22 -3.20
CA ALA A 54 5.46 4.65 -3.79
C ALA A 54 4.70 5.65 -2.93
N HIS A 55 3.89 6.47 -3.58
CA HIS A 55 2.97 7.40 -2.95
C HIS A 55 1.55 6.98 -3.26
N GLY A 56 0.64 7.07 -2.30
CA GLY A 56 -0.73 6.65 -2.52
C GLY A 56 -1.71 7.24 -1.53
N ARG A 57 -2.95 6.79 -1.66
CA ARG A 57 -4.04 7.17 -0.78
C ARG A 57 -4.92 5.96 -0.47
N VAL A 58 -5.38 5.88 0.78
CA VAL A 58 -6.48 5.04 1.23
C VAL A 58 -7.73 5.89 1.26
N GLU A 59 -8.72 5.53 0.46
CA GLU A 59 -10.02 6.20 0.43
C GLU A 59 -10.93 5.74 1.57
N ARG A 60 -11.98 6.50 1.84
CA ARG A 60 -12.92 6.22 2.95
C ARG A 60 -13.65 4.90 2.81
N ASP A 61 -13.84 4.43 1.58
CA ASP A 61 -14.46 3.14 1.29
C ASP A 61 -13.45 1.96 1.40
N GLY A 62 -12.20 2.26 1.70
CA GLY A 62 -11.11 1.31 1.83
C GLY A 62 -10.39 1.01 0.53
N SER A 63 -10.77 1.60 -0.61
CA SER A 63 -9.98 1.49 -1.83
C SER A 63 -8.61 2.13 -1.66
N ILE A 64 -7.60 1.58 -2.31
CA ILE A 64 -6.23 2.06 -2.28
C ILE A 64 -5.75 2.26 -3.71
N ASN A 65 -5.16 3.42 -3.96
CA ASN A 65 -4.47 3.72 -5.21
C ASN A 65 -3.07 4.23 -4.85
N ALA A 66 -2.04 3.66 -5.48
CA ALA A 66 -0.66 4.08 -5.28
C ALA A 66 0.08 4.12 -6.61
N LYS A 67 1.11 4.96 -6.68
CA LYS A 67 2.01 5.09 -7.82
C LYS A 67 3.44 5.05 -7.33
N ASP A 68 4.24 4.15 -7.89
CA ASP A 68 5.67 4.10 -7.57
C ASP A 68 6.47 5.21 -8.28
N THR A 69 7.73 5.34 -7.90
CA THR A 69 8.66 6.35 -8.44
C THR A 69 8.97 6.16 -9.93
N GLU A 70 8.76 4.96 -10.47
CA GLU A 70 8.85 4.67 -11.92
C GLU A 70 7.54 4.99 -12.67
N GLY A 71 6.48 5.33 -11.93
CA GLY A 71 5.20 5.72 -12.46
C GLY A 71 4.22 4.57 -12.69
N ARG A 72 4.48 3.38 -12.13
CA ARG A 72 3.57 2.23 -12.20
C ARG A 72 2.48 2.35 -11.15
N SER A 73 1.25 2.03 -11.53
CA SER A 73 0.07 2.11 -10.65
C SER A 73 -0.19 0.78 -9.94
N TYR A 74 -0.63 0.89 -8.69
CA TYR A 74 -1.09 -0.20 -7.85
C TYR A 74 -2.49 0.15 -7.34
N ASP A 75 -3.43 -0.76 -7.53
CA ASP A 75 -4.81 -0.60 -7.12
C ASP A 75 -5.22 -1.76 -6.23
N GLY A 76 -6.02 -1.49 -5.20
CA GLY A 76 -6.40 -2.51 -4.25
C GLY A 76 -7.37 -2.02 -3.19
N ARG A 77 -7.46 -2.76 -2.09
CA ARG A 77 -8.40 -2.42 -1.00
C ARG A 77 -7.91 -2.91 0.35
N VAL A 78 -8.28 -2.18 1.40
CA VAL A 78 -8.34 -2.69 2.77
C VAL A 78 -9.59 -3.57 2.90
N MET A 79 -9.39 -4.85 3.07
CA MET A 79 -10.43 -5.82 3.38
C MET A 79 -10.63 -5.81 4.90
N GLY A 80 -11.66 -5.08 5.34
CA GLY A 80 -12.03 -4.97 6.75
C GLY A 80 -12.38 -6.33 7.36
N ARG A 81 -12.21 -6.44 8.68
CA ARG A 81 -12.91 -7.43 9.51
C ARG A 81 -14.25 -6.88 9.97
#